data_AF-U7QUZ0-F1
#
_entry.id   AF-U7QUZ0-F1
#
_cell.length_a   1.000
_cell.length_b   1.000
_cell.length_c   1.000
_cell.angle_alpha   90.00
_cell.angle_beta   90.00
_cell.angle_gamma   90.00
#
_symmetry.space_group_name_H-M   'P 1'
#
loop_
_entity.id
_entity.type
_entity.pdbx_description
1 polymer ?
#
loop_
_entity_poly.entity_id
_entity_poly.type
_entity_poly.pdbx_seq_one_letter_code
_entity_poly.pdbx_strand_id
1 'polypeptide(L)' 'MSDTKEIRQPVPPFTRETAIQKIRLAEDGWNSRDPAKVSLAYSLDTHWRNRAEFVYSRKEAQDFLARKWE' A
#
# COMPACT_ATOMS: atom_id res chain seq x y z
N MET A 1 -9.36 -21.57 8.02
CA MET A 1 -7.90 -21.34 7.95
C MET A 1 -7.70 -19.91 8.40
N SER A 2 -6.93 -19.69 9.46
CA SER A 2 -6.87 -18.42 10.17
C SER A 2 -6.20 -17.34 9.30
N ASP A 3 -6.98 -16.32 8.91
CA ASP A 3 -6.48 -15.12 8.24
C ASP A 3 -5.70 -14.29 9.27
N THR A 4 -4.41 -14.58 9.46
CA THR A 4 -3.53 -13.74 10.27
C THR A 4 -3.34 -12.42 9.54
N LYS A 5 -4.21 -11.45 9.83
CA LYS A 5 -4.12 -10.09 9.29
C LYS A 5 -2.81 -9.47 9.74
N GLU A 6 -1.79 -9.47 8.88
CA GLU A 6 -0.48 -8.87 9.18
C GLU A 6 -0.66 -7.40 9.62
N ILE A 7 -0.31 -7.12 10.88
CA ILE A 7 -0.35 -5.76 11.42
C ILE A 7 0.94 -5.06 11.03
N ARG A 8 0.86 -4.15 10.04
CA ARG A 8 2.01 -3.37 9.59
C ARG A 8 2.19 -2.10 10.42
N GLN A 9 3.16 -2.17 11.34
CA GLN A 9 3.61 -1.03 12.11
C GLN A 9 4.23 0.06 11.22
N PRO A 10 4.18 1.34 11.62
CA PRO A 10 3.42 1.86 12.76
C PRO A 10 1.89 1.88 12.48
N VAL A 11 1.10 1.75 13.55
CA VAL A 11 -0.38 1.82 13.53
C VAL A 11 -0.88 3.11 14.22
N PRO A 12 -2.08 3.62 13.87
CA PRO A 12 -2.64 4.81 14.51
C PRO A 12 -3.04 4.58 15.98
N PRO A 13 -3.15 5.64 16.81
CA PRO A 13 -2.85 7.04 16.49
C PRO A 13 -1.34 7.30 16.34
N PHE A 14 -0.97 8.14 15.37
CA PHE A 14 0.44 8.44 15.08
C PHE A 14 0.96 9.61 15.91
N THR A 15 2.22 9.54 16.33
CA THR A 15 3.01 10.71 16.76
C THR A 15 3.75 11.28 15.55
N ARG A 16 4.40 12.45 15.70
CA ARG A 16 5.23 13.01 14.61
C ARG A 16 6.30 12.01 14.16
N GLU A 17 6.96 11.35 15.10
CA GLU A 17 8.01 10.37 14.82
C GLU A 17 7.45 9.14 14.09
N THR A 18 6.35 8.56 14.58
CA THR A 18 5.78 7.36 13.95
C THR A 18 5.10 7.66 12.61
N ALA A 19 4.59 8.89 12.41
CA ALA A 19 4.12 9.34 11.10
C ALA A 19 5.26 9.47 10.09
N ILE A 20 6.40 10.06 10.48
CA ILE A 20 7.60 10.15 9.62
C ILE A 20 8.08 8.74 9.25
N GLN A 21 8.13 7.82 10.23
CA GLN A 21 8.49 6.43 9.98
C GLN A 21 7.51 5.75 9.02
N LYS A 22 6.19 5.96 9.18
CA LYS A 22 5.18 5.40 8.27
C LYS A 22 5.40 5.85 6.83
N ILE A 23 5.66 7.14 6.65
CA ILE A 23 5.89 7.75 5.34
C ILE A 23 7.18 7.20 4.73
N ARG A 24 8.26 7.09 5.51
CA ARG A 24 9.53 6.56 5.00
C ARG A 24 9.42 5.11 4.53
N LEU A 25 8.74 4.25 5.28
CA LEU A 25 8.48 2.86 4.87
C LEU A 25 7.63 2.78 3.60
N ALA A 26 6.65 3.68 3.44
CA ALA A 26 5.89 3.77 2.22
C ALA A 26 6.78 4.21 1.05
N GLU A 27 7.59 5.27 1.22
CA GLU A 27 8.55 5.74 0.22
C GLU A 27 9.52 4.63 -0.23
N ASP A 28 10.12 3.90 0.72
CA ASP A 28 11.02 2.78 0.44
C ASP A 28 10.30 1.65 -0.34
N GLY A 29 9.05 1.36 0.02
CA GLY A 29 8.19 0.43 -0.71
C GLY A 29 7.97 0.88 -2.15
N TRP A 30 7.56 2.12 -2.36
CA TRP A 30 7.29 2.68 -3.70
C TRP A 30 8.55 2.80 -4.57
N ASN A 31 9.71 3.10 -3.98
CA ASN A 31 11.00 3.13 -4.70
C ASN A 31 11.43 1.77 -5.26
N SER A 32 10.96 0.66 -4.67
CA SER A 32 11.25 -0.67 -5.18
C SER A 32 10.64 -0.92 -6.56
N ARG A 33 9.58 -0.19 -6.94
CA ARG A 33 8.80 -0.40 -8.18
C ARG A 33 8.31 -1.85 -8.33
N ASP A 34 8.11 -2.56 -7.23
CA ASP A 34 7.54 -3.91 -7.19
C ASP A 34 6.03 -3.82 -6.89
N PRO A 35 5.15 -4.10 -7.88
CA PRO A 35 3.70 -4.05 -7.70
C PRO A 35 3.20 -4.98 -6.59
N ALA A 36 3.76 -6.20 -6.50
CA ALA A 36 3.34 -7.18 -5.52
C ALA A 36 3.68 -6.69 -4.11
N LYS A 37 4.92 -6.22 -3.90
CA LYS A 37 5.37 -5.70 -2.61
C LYS A 37 4.57 -4.47 -2.15
N VAL A 38 4.31 -3.52 -3.05
CA VAL A 38 3.59 -2.27 -2.70
C VAL A 38 2.11 -2.52 -2.41
N SER A 39 1.47 -3.39 -3.19
CA SER A 39 0.04 -3.70 -3.02
C SER A 39 -0.27 -4.28 -1.62
N LEU A 40 0.67 -5.02 -1.02
CA LEU A 40 0.50 -5.59 0.31
C LEU A 40 0.20 -4.54 1.37
N ALA A 41 0.72 -3.32 1.25
CA ALA A 41 0.51 -2.24 2.21
C ALA A 41 -0.96 -1.78 2.35
N TYR A 42 -1.83 -2.20 1.43
CA TYR A 42 -3.24 -1.77 1.37
C TYR A 42 -4.18 -2.91 1.75
N SER A 43 -5.40 -2.59 2.20
CA SER A 43 -6.40 -3.62 2.52
C SER A 43 -6.84 -4.40 1.27
N LEU A 44 -7.43 -5.58 1.45
CA LEU A 44 -7.92 -6.40 0.33
C LEU A 44 -9.00 -5.66 -0.48
N ASP A 45 -9.83 -4.90 0.22
CA ASP A 45 -10.93 -4.04 -0.25
C ASP A 45 -10.50 -2.57 -0.42
N THR A 46 -9.24 -2.31 -0.74
CA THR A 46 -8.76 -0.93 -0.84
C THR A 46 -9.42 -0.17 -1.99
N HIS A 47 -9.80 1.08 -1.73
CA HIS A 47 -10.37 1.99 -2.72
C HIS A 47 -9.40 3.12 -3.01
N TRP A 48 -8.91 3.23 -4.25
CA TRP A 48 -8.05 4.34 -4.67
C TRP A 48 -8.72 5.16 -5.75
N ARG A 49 -8.36 6.44 -5.75
CA ARG A 49 -8.42 7.30 -6.93
C ARG A 49 -7.00 7.73 -7.26
N ASN A 50 -6.43 7.19 -8.34
CA ASN A 50 -5.15 7.64 -8.87
C ASN A 50 -5.38 8.51 -10.11
N ARG A 51 -5.24 9.83 -9.97
CA ARG A 51 -5.60 10.80 -11.02
C ARG A 51 -7.06 10.62 -11.47
N ALA A 52 -7.29 10.12 -12.69
CA ALA A 52 -8.60 9.83 -13.26
C ALA A 52 -8.98 8.34 -13.24
N GLU A 53 -8.10 7.46 -12.74
CA GLU A 53 -8.35 6.02 -12.60
C GLU A 53 -8.83 5.69 -11.19
N PHE A 54 -9.76 4.74 -11.11
CA PHE A 54 -10.33 4.24 -9.87
C PHE A 54 -10.03 2.75 -9.74
N VAL A 55 -9.73 2.33 -8.50
CA VAL A 55 -9.30 0.97 -8.14
C VAL A 55 -10.10 0.57 -6.91
N TYR A 56 -10.69 -0.63 -6.91
CA TYR A 56 -11.63 -1.08 -5.89
C TYR A 56 -11.16 -2.33 -5.12
N SER A 57 -9.95 -2.83 -5.41
CA SER A 57 -9.36 -3.95 -4.67
C SER A 57 -7.84 -3.91 -4.67
N ARG A 58 -7.20 -4.67 -3.76
CA ARG A 58 -5.74 -4.83 -3.75
C ARG A 58 -5.23 -5.43 -5.07
N LYS A 59 -5.99 -6.36 -5.65
CA LYS A 59 -5.62 -7.01 -6.91
C LYS A 59 -5.59 -5.99 -8.04
N GLU A 60 -6.62 -5.16 -8.17
CA GLU A 60 -6.64 -4.07 -9.14
C GLU A 60 -5.53 -3.04 -8.88
N ALA A 61 -5.20 -2.77 -7.62
CA ALA A 61 -4.09 -1.89 -7.25
C ALA A 61 -2.74 -2.45 -7.72
N GLN A 62 -2.50 -3.75 -7.53
CA GLN A 62 -1.31 -4.42 -8.04
C GLN A 62 -1.23 -4.36 -9.57
N ASP A 63 -2.34 -4.63 -10.25
CA ASP A 63 -2.38 -4.59 -11.72
C ASP A 63 -2.16 -3.15 -12.23
N PHE A 64 -2.71 -2.14 -11.55
CA PHE A 64 -2.46 -0.73 -11.83
C PHE A 64 -0.98 -0.38 -11.69
N LEU A 65 -0.33 -0.81 -10.60
CA LEU A 65 1.08 -0.55 -10.37
C LEU A 65 1.98 -1.25 -11.40
N ALA A 66 1.60 -2.45 -11.86
CA ALA A 66 2.31 -3.14 -12.93
C ALA A 66 2.28 -2.30 -14.22
N ARG A 67 1.11 -1.87 -14.68
CA ARG A 67 0.98 -1.00 -15.88
C ARG A 67 1.68 0.34 -15.74
N LYS A 68 1.75 0.89 -14.53
CA LYS A 68 2.40 2.19 -14.27
C LYS A 68 3.92 2.14 -14.41
N TRP A 69 4.52 0.97 -14.18
CA TRP A 69 5.97 0.78 -14.10
C TRP A 69 6.55 -0.13 -15.18
N GLU A 70 5.73 -0.71 -16.05
CA GLU A 70 6.14 -1.08 -17.42
C GLU A 70 6.71 0.14 -18.17
#